data_AF-A0A3S4KQ20-F1
#
_entry.id   AF-A0A3S4KQ20-F1
#
_cell.length_a   1.000
_cell.length_b   1.000
_cell.length_c   1.000
_cell.angle_alpha   90.00
_cell.angle_beta   90.00
_cell.angle_gamma   90.00
#
_symmetry.space_group_name_H-M   'P 1'
#
loop_
_entity.id
_entity.type
_entity.pdbx_description
1 polymer ?
#
loop_
_entity_poly.entity_id
_entity_poly.type
_entity_poly.pdbx_seq_one_letter_code
_entity_poly.pdbx_strand_id
1 'polypeptide(L)'
;MTFSVEQVRADFPVLNREVNGQPLVYLDSAASAQKPEAVIGAEAEFYRHGYAAVHRGIHTLSAEATSRMEAVRQQAATFLNAGSAEEVVFVRGTHRGYQPGGQQLGKRQRRRRG
;
A
#
# COMPACT_ATOMS: atom_id res chain seq x y z
N MET A 1 18.39 20.06 13.62
CA MET A 1 17.37 19.56 12.68
C MET A 1 18.11 18.73 11.63
N THR A 2 17.81 17.44 11.52
CA THR A 2 18.59 16.47 10.71
C THR A 2 17.89 16.09 9.40
N PHE A 3 17.00 16.95 8.88
CA PHE A 3 16.23 16.69 7.67
C PHE A 3 16.86 17.43 6.48
N SER A 4 17.39 16.70 5.49
CA SER A 4 17.88 17.28 4.23
C SER A 4 16.85 17.07 3.13
N VAL A 5 16.37 18.18 2.58
CA VAL A 5 15.40 18.17 1.48
C VAL A 5 16.04 17.69 0.18
N GLU A 6 17.32 17.94 -0.02
CA GLU A 6 18.08 17.54 -1.20
C GLU A 6 18.19 16.02 -1.28
N GLN A 7 18.47 15.37 -0.14
CA GLN A 7 18.48 13.91 -0.04
C GLN A 7 17.11 13.33 -0.34
N VAL A 8 16.05 13.87 0.26
CA VAL A 8 14.68 13.41 0.00
C VAL A 8 14.30 13.59 -1.47
N ARG A 9 14.64 14.73 -2.09
CA ARG A 9 14.34 14.98 -3.51
C ARG A 9 15.03 14.01 -4.45
N ALA A 10 16.25 13.57 -4.11
CA ALA A 10 17.00 12.61 -4.91
C ALA A 10 16.29 11.25 -5.03
N ASP A 11 15.48 10.88 -4.04
CA ASP A 11 14.71 9.63 -4.06
C ASP A 11 13.50 9.68 -5.01
N PHE A 12 13.07 10.86 -5.50
CA PHE A 12 11.90 11.00 -6.38
C PHE A 12 12.35 11.29 -7.82
N PRO A 13 12.50 10.26 -8.68
CA PRO A 13 13.08 10.43 -10.02
C PRO A 13 12.31 11.42 -10.89
N VAL A 14 10.98 11.52 -10.71
CA VAL A 14 10.10 12.44 -11.46
C VAL A 14 10.43 13.91 -11.22
N LEU A 15 11.03 14.27 -10.08
CA LEU A 15 11.36 15.67 -9.75
C LEU A 15 12.55 16.21 -10.57
N ASN A 16 13.30 15.34 -11.25
CA ASN A 16 14.36 15.72 -12.19
C ASN A 16 13.85 15.97 -13.61
N ARG A 17 12.55 15.78 -13.86
CA ARG A 17 11.94 15.96 -15.18
C ARG A 17 11.73 17.43 -15.52
N GLU A 18 11.82 17.76 -16.80
CA GLU A 18 11.35 19.03 -17.35
C GLU A 18 9.94 18.93 -17.93
N VAL A 19 9.15 19.98 -17.75
CA VAL A 19 7.83 20.16 -18.35
C VAL A 19 7.82 21.52 -19.02
N ASN A 20 7.48 21.56 -20.32
CA ASN A 20 7.50 22.77 -21.13
C ASN A 20 8.87 23.49 -21.14
N GLY A 21 9.97 22.71 -21.10
CA GLY A 21 11.34 23.24 -21.08
C GLY A 21 11.74 23.92 -19.76
N GLN A 22 11.02 23.67 -18.68
CA GLN A 22 11.32 24.18 -17.34
C GLN A 22 11.38 23.03 -16.32
N PRO A 23 12.20 23.15 -15.26
CA PRO A 23 12.23 22.16 -14.18
C PRO A 23 10.85 21.97 -13.54
N LEU A 24 10.45 20.71 -13.31
CA LEU A 24 9.16 20.40 -12.71
C LEU A 24 9.07 20.94 -11.27
N VAL A 25 8.08 21.81 -11.04
CA VAL A 25 7.63 22.19 -9.70
C VAL A 25 6.22 21.62 -9.49
N TYR A 26 6.15 20.45 -8.85
CA TYR A 26 4.90 19.73 -8.62
C TYR A 26 4.21 20.19 -7.33
N LEU A 27 3.23 21.09 -7.44
CA LEU A 27 2.46 21.65 -6.30
C LEU A 27 1.05 21.06 -6.17
N ASP A 28 0.85 19.81 -6.60
CA ASP A 28 -0.44 19.11 -6.57
C ASP A 28 -0.39 17.77 -5.80
N SER A 29 0.54 17.66 -4.84
CA SER A 29 0.72 16.45 -4.02
C SER A 29 -0.51 16.10 -3.17
N ALA A 30 -1.42 17.05 -2.94
CA ALA A 30 -2.68 16.82 -2.24
C ALA A 30 -3.66 15.96 -3.06
N ALA A 31 -3.63 16.07 -4.40
CA ALA A 31 -4.42 15.21 -5.27
C ALA A 31 -3.81 13.80 -5.36
N SER A 32 -2.49 13.71 -5.58
CA SER A 32 -1.73 12.46 -5.47
C SER A 32 -0.24 12.76 -5.31
N ALA A 33 0.43 12.09 -4.37
CA ALA A 33 1.86 12.26 -4.17
C ALA A 33 2.67 11.54 -5.28
N GLN A 34 3.86 12.08 -5.57
CA GLN A 34 4.88 11.37 -6.33
C GLN A 34 5.45 10.21 -5.51
N LYS A 35 6.07 9.23 -6.18
CA LYS A 35 6.51 7.97 -5.55
C LYS A 35 8.05 7.96 -5.53
N PRO A 36 8.68 7.65 -4.39
CA PRO A 36 10.12 7.49 -4.34
C PRO A 36 10.55 6.17 -5.01
N GLU A 37 11.81 6.08 -5.41
CA GLU A 37 12.38 4.92 -6.10
C GLU A 37 12.23 3.63 -5.30
N ALA A 38 12.33 3.69 -3.96
CA ALA A 38 12.13 2.54 -3.09
C ALA A 38 10.73 1.90 -3.25
N VAL A 39 9.69 2.70 -3.45
CA VAL A 39 8.31 2.21 -3.64
C VAL A 39 8.17 1.58 -5.02
N ILE A 40 8.68 2.25 -6.05
CA ILE A 40 8.66 1.77 -7.45
C ILE A 40 9.44 0.45 -7.57
N GLY A 41 10.63 0.41 -6.98
CA GLY A 41 11.52 -0.74 -6.96
C GLY A 41 10.91 -1.94 -6.24
N ALA A 42 10.28 -1.74 -5.09
CA ALA A 42 9.62 -2.81 -4.34
C ALA A 42 8.48 -3.47 -5.13
N GLU A 43 7.62 -2.67 -5.77
CA GLU A 43 6.56 -3.19 -6.63
C GLU A 43 7.13 -3.93 -7.84
N ALA A 44 8.13 -3.33 -8.51
CA ALA A 44 8.76 -3.93 -9.68
C ALA A 44 9.50 -5.24 -9.33
N GLU A 45 10.19 -5.32 -8.19
CA GLU A 45 10.85 -6.54 -7.71
C GLU A 45 9.84 -7.64 -7.42
N PHE A 46 8.73 -7.32 -6.75
CA PHE A 46 7.66 -8.27 -6.49
C PHE A 46 7.09 -8.85 -7.80
N TYR A 47 6.79 -8.01 -8.79
CA TYR A 47 6.27 -8.52 -10.07
C TYR A 47 7.29 -9.32 -10.87
N ARG A 48 8.58 -8.96 -10.81
CA ARG A 48 9.64 -9.66 -11.56
C ARG A 48 10.02 -11.01 -10.96
N HIS A 49 10.01 -11.13 -9.63
CA HIS A 49 10.62 -12.29 -8.95
C HIS A 49 9.71 -13.02 -7.96
N GLY A 50 8.63 -12.40 -7.47
CA GLY A 50 7.82 -12.92 -6.36
C GLY A 50 6.33 -13.04 -6.64
N TYR A 51 5.87 -12.79 -7.87
CA TYR A 51 4.45 -12.76 -8.18
C TYR A 51 3.82 -14.15 -8.14
N ALA A 52 2.81 -14.30 -7.28
CA ALA A 52 1.93 -15.46 -7.25
C ALA A 52 0.56 -15.09 -6.65
N ALA A 53 -0.44 -15.93 -6.92
CA ALA A 53 -1.75 -15.77 -6.31
C ALA A 53 -1.69 -16.03 -4.80
N VAL A 54 -2.07 -15.04 -4.01
CA VAL A 54 -2.06 -15.07 -2.53
C VAL A 54 -3.19 -15.98 -2.00
N HIS A 55 -2.97 -16.64 -0.86
CA HIS A 55 -3.92 -17.52 -0.12
C HIS A 55 -4.33 -18.86 -0.74
N ARG A 56 -4.13 -19.11 -2.03
CA ARG A 56 -4.67 -20.33 -2.71
C ARG A 56 -3.64 -21.26 -3.33
N GLY A 57 -2.34 -20.94 -3.27
CA GLY A 57 -1.30 -21.81 -3.80
C GLY A 57 -0.60 -22.61 -2.70
N ILE A 58 -0.50 -23.92 -2.92
CA ILE A 58 0.32 -24.86 -2.12
C ILE A 58 1.82 -24.79 -2.47
N HIS A 59 2.20 -23.96 -3.44
CA HIS A 59 3.56 -23.83 -3.95
C HIS A 59 4.29 -22.63 -3.32
N THR A 60 5.62 -22.71 -3.30
CA THR A 60 6.53 -21.78 -2.59
C THR A 60 6.25 -20.30 -2.84
N LEU A 61 6.13 -19.89 -4.11
CA LEU A 61 5.90 -18.47 -4.45
C LEU A 61 4.58 -17.93 -3.88
N SER A 62 3.53 -18.74 -3.82
CA SER A 62 2.25 -18.33 -3.22
C SER A 62 2.37 -18.17 -1.71
N ALA A 63 3.10 -19.06 -1.03
CA ALA A 63 3.36 -18.92 0.40
C ALA A 63 4.18 -17.65 0.69
N GLU A 64 5.24 -17.39 -0.09
CA GLU A 64 6.06 -16.20 0.04
C GLU A 64 5.28 -14.90 -0.23
N ALA A 65 4.48 -14.86 -1.30
CA ALA A 65 3.63 -13.72 -1.61
C ALA A 65 2.60 -13.45 -0.49
N THR A 66 2.04 -14.51 0.10
CA THR A 66 1.12 -14.40 1.26
C THR A 66 1.85 -13.84 2.47
N SER A 67 3.03 -14.34 2.80
CA SER A 67 3.83 -13.84 3.92
C SER A 67 4.23 -12.37 3.73
N ARG A 68 4.62 -11.96 2.51
CA ARG A 68 4.94 -10.55 2.19
C ARG A 68 3.72 -9.64 2.40
N MET A 69 2.52 -10.07 1.95
CA MET A 69 1.28 -9.31 2.14
C MET A 69 0.92 -9.13 3.63
N GLU A 70 1.03 -10.19 4.43
CA GLU A 70 0.73 -10.12 5.86
C GLU A 70 1.78 -9.33 6.64
N ALA A 71 3.06 -9.35 6.22
CA ALA A 71 4.09 -8.47 6.77
C ALA A 71 3.76 -6.99 6.55
N VAL A 72 3.26 -6.61 5.37
CA VAL A 72 2.78 -5.24 5.10
C VAL A 72 1.57 -4.89 5.95
N ARG A 73 0.65 -5.85 6.22
CA ARG A 73 -0.48 -5.61 7.13
C ARG A 73 0.00 -5.27 8.54
N GLN A 74 0.98 -6.01 9.04
CA GLN A 74 1.57 -5.75 10.35
C GLN A 74 2.29 -4.38 10.38
N GLN A 75 3.04 -4.03 9.34
CA GLN A 75 3.68 -2.72 9.23
C GLN A 75 2.66 -1.57 9.23
N ALA A 76 1.55 -1.73 8.49
CA ALA A 76 0.45 -0.77 8.46
C ALA A 76 -0.23 -0.63 9.83
N ALA A 77 -0.43 -1.75 10.55
CA ALA A 77 -0.97 -1.74 11.90
C ALA A 77 -0.06 -0.97 12.86
N THR A 78 1.25 -1.20 12.80
CA THR A 78 2.23 -0.43 13.60
C THR A 78 2.26 1.04 13.22
N PHE A 79 2.23 1.37 11.92
CA PHE A 79 2.20 2.76 11.45
C PHE A 79 0.97 3.53 11.94
N LEU A 80 -0.18 2.85 12.01
CA LEU A 80 -1.44 3.40 12.51
C LEU A 80 -1.61 3.26 14.03
N ASN A 81 -0.67 2.60 14.72
CA ASN A 81 -0.75 2.23 16.13
C ASN A 81 -2.06 1.45 16.49
N ALA A 82 -2.45 0.51 15.64
CA ALA A 82 -3.57 -0.40 15.89
C ALA A 82 -3.21 -1.50 16.91
N GLY A 83 -4.19 -2.04 17.61
CA GLY A 83 -3.99 -3.08 18.62
C GLY A 83 -3.68 -4.46 18.03
N SER A 84 -4.10 -4.71 16.78
CA SER A 84 -3.81 -5.93 16.04
C SER A 84 -3.76 -5.69 14.53
N ALA A 85 -2.96 -6.49 13.81
CA ALA A 85 -2.98 -6.51 12.34
C ALA A 85 -4.34 -6.92 11.77
N GLU A 86 -5.12 -7.72 12.51
CA GLU A 86 -6.47 -8.14 12.10
C GLU A 86 -7.46 -6.97 12.00
N GLU A 87 -7.16 -5.84 12.63
CA GLU A 87 -7.97 -4.61 12.55
C GLU A 87 -7.73 -3.85 11.24
N VAL A 88 -6.68 -4.20 10.49
CA VAL A 88 -6.32 -3.53 9.23
C VAL A 88 -6.91 -4.28 8.04
N VAL A 89 -7.78 -3.61 7.30
CA VAL A 89 -8.38 -4.13 6.05
C VAL A 89 -7.86 -3.35 4.85
N PHE A 90 -7.18 -4.04 3.93
CA PHE A 90 -6.77 -3.44 2.66
C PHE A 90 -7.99 -3.17 1.77
N VAL A 91 -8.11 -1.91 1.34
CA VAL A 91 -9.13 -1.43 0.42
C VAL A 91 -8.46 -0.65 -0.72
N ARG A 92 -9.14 -0.49 -1.85
CA ARG A 92 -8.59 0.23 -3.02
C ARG A 92 -8.33 1.73 -2.76
N GLY A 93 -8.97 2.31 -1.75
CA GLY A 93 -8.81 3.71 -1.38
C GLY A 93 -9.85 4.16 -0.37
N THR A 94 -9.66 5.36 0.19
CA THR A 94 -10.46 5.92 1.30
C THR A 94 -11.96 5.89 0.99
N HIS A 95 -12.36 6.26 -0.22
CA HIS A 95 -13.77 6.27 -0.62
C HIS A 95 -14.44 4.88 -0.55
N ARG A 96 -13.71 3.79 -0.81
CA ARG A 96 -14.26 2.42 -0.68
C ARG A 96 -14.31 1.95 0.76
N GLY A 97 -13.39 2.40 1.61
CA GLY A 97 -13.45 2.16 3.05
C GLY A 97 -14.62 2.91 3.71
N TYR A 98 -14.88 4.12 3.24
CA TYR A 98 -16.02 4.94 3.64
C TYR A 98 -17.20 4.73 2.68
N GLN A 99 -17.83 3.56 2.72
CA GLN A 99 -19.13 3.38 2.08
C GLN A 99 -20.23 3.40 3.14
N PRO A 100 -21.00 4.50 3.28
CA PRO A 100 -22.12 4.56 4.20
C PRO A 100 -23.21 3.59 3.74
N GLY A 101 -23.60 2.65 4.62
CA GLY A 101 -24.50 1.55 4.30
C GLY A 101 -23.77 0.21 4.28
N GLY A 102 -23.62 -0.39 5.47
CA GLY A 102 -22.84 -1.60 5.70
C GLY A 102 -23.23 -2.79 4.83
N GLN A 103 -22.45 -3.06 3.78
CA GLN A 103 -22.41 -4.39 3.18
C GLN A 103 -21.32 -5.28 3.82
N GLN A 104 -20.41 -4.72 4.61
CA GLN A 104 -19.26 -5.46 5.15
C GLN A 104 -19.24 -5.64 6.68
N LEU A 105 -19.97 -4.81 7.46
CA LEU A 105 -20.25 -5.08 8.88
C LEU A 105 -21.58 -5.82 9.02
N GLY A 106 -21.55 -7.15 9.15
CA GLY A 106 -22.72 -7.93 9.59
C GLY A 106 -23.09 -9.15 8.74
N LYS A 107 -22.20 -10.13 8.59
CA LYS A 107 -22.59 -11.52 8.25
C LYS A 107 -22.02 -12.57 9.21
N ARG A 108 -21.80 -12.20 10.47
CA ARG A 108 -21.59 -13.16 11.58
C ARG A 108 -22.82 -13.08 12.50
N GLN A 109 -23.43 -14.25 12.76
CA GLN A 109 -24.61 -14.49 13.62
C GLN A 109 -26.01 -14.39 12.99
N ARG A 110 -26.34 -15.28 12.04
CA ARG A 110 -27.70 -15.88 11.93
C ARG A 110 -27.65 -17.26 11.29
N ARG A 111 -27.08 -18.25 11.99
CA ARG A 111 -27.30 -19.69 11.72
C ARG A 111 -27.18 -20.49 13.02
N ARG A 112 -28.13 -20.31 13.93
CA ARG A 112 -28.55 -21.31 14.94
C ARG A 112 -29.94 -20.94 15.44
N ARG A 113 -30.96 -21.52 14.79
CA ARG A 113 -32.27 -21.89 15.35
C ARG A 113 -33.07 -22.53 14.22
N GLY A 114 -33.20 -23.84 14.32
CA GLY A 114 -33.83 -24.81 13.44
C GLY A 114 -33.52 -26.15 14.09
#